data_AF-A0A3A2ZW84-F1
#
_entry.id   AF-A0A3A2ZW84-F1
#
_cell.length_a   1.000
_cell.length_b   1.000
_cell.length_c   1.000
_cell.angle_alpha   90.00
_cell.angle_beta   90.00
_cell.angle_gamma   90.00
#
_symmetry.space_group_name_H-M   'P 1'
#
loop_
_entity.id
_entity.type
_entity.pdbx_description
1 polymer ?
#
loop_
_entity_poly.entity_id
_entity_poly.type
_entity_poly.pdbx_seq_one_letter_code
_entity_poly.pdbx_strand_id
1 'polypeptide(L)'
;MSSPGDFDAVRKDIVAQLKKPGYDDGSAGPVFVRLAWHSAGTYDLESDTGGSNGAGMRYEAEGGDPANAGLQYGRAFLEPVKERHPWITYSDLWTLAGVVAIKEMGGPQIPWLPGRTDLVDDSKVPPRGRLPDGAQGADHLRHIFYRMGFNDQEIVCLSGGHNLGRTHADRSGFNGPWVNNPTRFSNQFFKLLQRLEWKPHTLPNGFKQFIYTDPDAEEGDEPLMMLPTDMALLTDKSFAPWVKKYAEDKDLFFDHFAKVFAKLIELGIKRDAEGNVVNTDRVKGGYISAPKKSDTATGPPRQRQARL
;
A
#
# COMPACT_ATOMS: atom_id res chain seq x y z
N MET A 1 -4.02 28.89 -3.34
CA MET A 1 -3.46 28.30 -2.10
C MET A 1 -4.52 28.34 -1.03
N SER A 2 -4.75 27.25 -0.27
CA SER A 2 -5.70 27.27 0.86
C SER A 2 -5.04 27.79 2.13
N SER A 3 -5.87 28.19 3.10
CA SER A 3 -5.42 28.53 4.46
C SER A 3 -4.84 27.29 5.17
N PRO A 4 -3.83 27.45 6.04
CA PRO A 4 -3.35 26.35 6.88
C PRO A 4 -4.49 25.70 7.69
N GLY A 5 -4.54 24.37 7.68
CA GLY A 5 -5.58 23.60 8.35
C GLY A 5 -6.86 23.37 7.53
N ASP A 6 -6.98 23.96 6.34
CA ASP A 6 -8.08 23.67 5.41
C ASP A 6 -7.84 22.35 4.68
N PHE A 7 -8.08 21.24 5.38
CA PHE A 7 -7.92 19.89 4.84
C PHE A 7 -9.00 19.53 3.82
N ASP A 8 -10.15 20.20 3.82
CA ASP A 8 -11.20 19.93 2.82
C ASP A 8 -10.77 20.42 1.44
N ALA A 9 -10.11 21.58 1.35
CA ALA A 9 -9.48 22.03 0.12
C ALA A 9 -8.42 21.02 -0.37
N VAL A 10 -7.60 20.48 0.54
CA VAL A 10 -6.59 19.45 0.20
C VAL A 10 -7.27 18.18 -0.32
N ARG A 11 -8.33 17.69 0.33
CA ARG A 11 -9.10 16.51 -0.12
C ARG A 11 -9.62 16.73 -1.54
N LYS A 12 -10.23 17.88 -1.82
CA LYS A 12 -10.72 18.23 -3.17
C LYS A 12 -9.60 18.17 -4.21
N ASP A 13 -8.42 18.70 -3.88
CA ASP A 13 -7.28 18.70 -4.78
C ASP A 13 -6.64 17.32 -4.97
N ILE A 14 -6.73 16.42 -3.97
CA ILE A 14 -6.39 14.99 -4.11
C ILE A 14 -7.39 14.28 -5.05
N VAL A 15 -8.70 14.52 -4.91
CA VAL A 15 -9.72 13.93 -5.79
C VAL A 15 -9.43 14.29 -7.25
N ALA A 16 -9.02 15.53 -7.52
CA ALA A 16 -8.62 15.98 -8.84
C ALA A 16 -7.39 15.23 -9.42
N GLN A 17 -6.60 14.54 -8.59
CA GLN A 17 -5.48 13.71 -9.02
C GLN A 17 -5.84 12.24 -9.26
N LEU A 18 -7.06 11.80 -8.94
CA LEU A 18 -7.42 10.37 -9.06
C LEU A 18 -7.48 9.90 -10.51
N LYS A 19 -8.05 10.69 -11.44
CA LYS A 19 -8.13 10.29 -12.85
C LYS A 19 -6.78 10.49 -13.54
N LYS A 20 -6.16 9.40 -14.01
CA LYS A 20 -4.88 9.39 -14.74
C LYS A 20 -4.97 8.42 -15.94
N PRO A 21 -5.53 8.84 -17.10
CA PRO A 21 -5.78 7.94 -18.23
C PRO A 21 -4.55 7.21 -18.79
N GLY A 22 -3.35 7.76 -18.59
CA GLY A 22 -2.08 7.15 -19.01
C GLY A 22 -1.35 6.34 -17.93
N TYR A 23 -2.00 6.06 -16.80
CA TYR A 23 -1.40 5.31 -15.70
C TYR A 23 -2.31 4.15 -15.28
N ASP A 24 -1.76 2.94 -15.36
CA ASP A 24 -2.42 1.68 -15.01
C ASP A 24 -3.88 1.66 -15.52
N ASP A 25 -4.86 1.38 -14.66
CA ASP A 25 -6.29 1.29 -14.98
C ASP A 25 -6.98 2.66 -15.10
N GLY A 26 -6.25 3.68 -15.56
CA GLY A 26 -6.73 5.04 -15.70
C GLY A 26 -6.86 5.81 -14.39
N SER A 27 -6.29 5.31 -13.28
CA SER A 27 -6.51 5.83 -11.93
C SER A 27 -5.25 5.82 -11.05
N ALA A 28 -5.00 6.93 -10.35
CA ALA A 28 -4.00 7.02 -9.28
C ALA A 28 -4.51 6.51 -7.92
N GLY A 29 -5.81 6.20 -7.80
CA GLY A 29 -6.41 5.78 -6.53
C GLY A 29 -5.66 4.61 -5.88
N PRO A 30 -5.45 3.48 -6.58
CA PRO A 30 -4.72 2.33 -6.01
C PRO A 30 -3.30 2.66 -5.54
N VAL A 31 -2.55 3.48 -6.30
CA VAL A 31 -1.18 3.86 -5.90
C VAL A 31 -1.15 4.81 -4.69
N PHE A 32 -2.18 5.65 -4.50
CA PHE A 32 -2.31 6.45 -3.28
C PHE A 32 -2.59 5.59 -2.05
N VAL A 33 -3.43 4.56 -2.18
CA VAL A 33 -3.67 3.59 -1.10
C VAL A 33 -2.38 2.83 -0.77
N ARG A 34 -1.66 2.35 -1.79
CA ARG A 34 -0.37 1.68 -1.59
C ARG A 34 0.66 2.63 -0.95
N LEU A 35 0.74 3.89 -1.39
CA LEU A 35 1.66 4.87 -0.80
C LEU A 35 1.38 5.11 0.68
N ALA A 36 0.11 5.25 1.07
CA ALA A 36 -0.29 5.38 2.47
C ALA A 36 -0.02 4.10 3.28
N TRP A 37 -0.27 2.92 2.69
CA TRP A 37 0.07 1.63 3.31
C TRP A 37 1.57 1.52 3.57
N HIS A 38 2.39 1.76 2.55
CA HIS A 38 3.85 1.62 2.64
C HIS A 38 4.49 2.66 3.55
N SER A 39 3.96 3.89 3.62
CA SER A 39 4.48 4.89 4.57
C SER A 39 4.24 4.46 6.02
N ALA A 40 3.14 3.78 6.30
CA ALA A 40 2.85 3.25 7.64
C ALA A 40 3.49 1.87 7.90
N GLY A 41 3.72 1.08 6.85
CA GLY A 41 4.11 -0.33 6.89
C GLY A 41 5.49 -0.62 7.47
N THR A 42 6.32 0.41 7.66
CA THR A 42 7.67 0.30 8.20
C THR A 42 7.73 0.33 9.73
N TYR A 43 6.58 0.52 10.41
CA TYR A 43 6.53 0.60 11.86
C TYR A 43 7.02 -0.70 12.52
N ASP A 44 7.67 -0.52 13.66
CA ASP A 44 8.18 -1.56 14.54
C ASP A 44 7.89 -1.17 15.99
N LEU A 45 7.11 -2.00 16.69
CA LEU A 45 6.65 -1.73 18.05
C LEU A 45 7.79 -1.75 19.08
N GLU A 46 8.80 -2.59 18.88
CA GLU A 46 9.89 -2.78 19.86
C GLU A 46 10.84 -1.58 19.88
N SER A 47 11.23 -1.11 18.70
CA SER A 47 12.12 0.04 18.52
C SER A 47 11.38 1.38 18.48
N ASP A 48 10.04 1.38 18.37
CA ASP A 48 9.20 2.57 18.17
C ASP A 48 9.68 3.44 16.98
N THR A 49 10.08 2.78 15.88
CA THR A 49 10.64 3.45 14.67
C THR A 49 9.86 3.09 13.41
N GLY A 50 9.95 3.96 12.40
CA GLY A 50 9.16 3.85 11.17
C GLY A 50 7.72 4.33 11.36
N GLY A 51 6.83 3.92 10.46
CA GLY A 51 5.44 4.39 10.47
C GLY A 51 5.25 5.70 9.68
N SER A 52 4.00 6.18 9.63
CA SER A 52 3.60 7.21 8.67
C SER A 52 4.08 8.64 9.01
N ASN A 53 4.71 8.83 10.17
CA ASN A 53 5.21 10.12 10.64
C ASN A 53 6.69 10.29 10.22
N GLY A 54 6.97 11.27 9.37
CA GLY A 54 8.33 11.61 8.92
C GLY A 54 8.53 11.67 7.39
N ALA A 55 7.59 11.13 6.62
CA ALA A 55 7.66 11.04 5.16
C ALA A 55 9.01 10.46 4.67
N GLY A 56 9.47 9.38 5.31
CA GLY A 56 10.81 8.83 5.11
C GLY A 56 11.10 8.36 3.68
N MET A 57 10.06 7.96 2.92
CA MET A 57 10.17 7.69 1.48
C MET A 57 10.67 8.88 0.63
N ARG A 58 10.82 10.09 1.18
CA ARG A 58 11.54 11.19 0.51
C ARG A 58 13.05 10.93 0.40
N TYR A 59 13.62 10.13 1.29
CA TYR A 59 15.04 9.81 1.32
C TYR A 59 15.33 8.47 0.63
N GLU A 60 16.54 8.29 0.08
CA GLU A 60 16.91 7.08 -0.66
C GLU A 60 16.90 5.81 0.22
N ALA A 61 17.19 5.95 1.52
CA ALA A 61 17.18 4.85 2.46
C ALA A 61 15.83 4.08 2.45
N GLU A 62 14.69 4.79 2.36
CA GLU A 62 13.36 4.18 2.30
C GLU A 62 12.72 4.28 0.90
N GLY A 63 12.79 5.44 0.25
CA GLY A 63 12.24 5.65 -1.09
C GLY A 63 12.91 4.80 -2.18
N GLY A 64 14.15 4.37 -1.94
CA GLY A 64 14.91 3.47 -2.80
C GLY A 64 14.79 1.99 -2.45
N ASP A 65 14.08 1.63 -1.37
CA ASP A 65 13.79 0.23 -1.03
C ASP A 65 13.08 -0.45 -2.21
N PRO A 66 13.54 -1.63 -2.68
CA PRO A 66 12.87 -2.39 -3.74
C PRO A 66 11.37 -2.60 -3.49
N ALA A 67 10.95 -2.80 -2.23
CA ALA A 67 9.54 -2.96 -1.88
C ALA A 67 8.70 -1.70 -2.15
N ASN A 68 9.34 -0.53 -2.24
CA ASN A 68 8.71 0.75 -2.56
C ASN A 68 8.76 1.11 -4.06
N ALA A 69 9.27 0.22 -4.92
CA ALA A 69 9.29 0.43 -6.37
C ALA A 69 7.88 0.77 -6.91
N GLY A 70 7.80 1.81 -7.74
CA GLY A 70 6.53 2.34 -8.28
C GLY A 70 5.90 3.44 -7.44
N LEU A 71 6.26 3.61 -6.16
CA LEU A 71 5.68 4.66 -5.31
C LEU A 71 6.18 6.07 -5.67
N GLN A 72 7.21 6.19 -6.53
CA GLN A 72 7.57 7.47 -7.14
C GLN A 72 6.41 8.09 -7.93
N TYR A 73 5.55 7.29 -8.56
CA TYR A 73 4.38 7.80 -9.29
C TYR A 73 3.36 8.42 -8.33
N GLY A 74 3.02 7.72 -7.25
CA GLY A 74 2.11 8.24 -6.21
C GLY A 74 2.61 9.55 -5.60
N ARG A 75 3.92 9.63 -5.29
CA ARG A 75 4.55 10.86 -4.80
C ARG A 75 4.47 11.99 -5.84
N ALA A 76 4.88 11.71 -7.08
CA ALA A 76 4.86 12.70 -8.16
C ALA A 76 3.45 13.24 -8.46
N PHE A 77 2.43 12.39 -8.42
CA PHE A 77 1.04 12.81 -8.66
C PHE A 77 0.49 13.70 -7.53
N LEU A 78 1.07 13.67 -6.34
CA LEU A 78 0.69 14.51 -5.21
C LEU A 78 1.48 15.82 -5.13
N GLU A 79 2.57 16.00 -5.88
CA GLU A 79 3.33 17.26 -5.89
C GLU A 79 2.47 18.48 -6.27
N PRO A 80 1.59 18.44 -7.30
CA PRO A 80 0.71 19.59 -7.60
C PRO A 80 -0.28 19.92 -6.48
N VAL A 81 -0.60 18.96 -5.59
CA VAL A 81 -1.40 19.22 -4.39
C VAL A 81 -0.53 19.90 -3.34
N LYS A 82 0.68 19.39 -3.11
CA LYS A 82 1.65 19.98 -2.18
C LYS A 82 2.03 21.41 -2.55
N GLU A 83 2.26 21.71 -3.82
CA GLU A 83 2.55 23.07 -4.32
C GLU A 83 1.41 24.04 -4.01
N ARG A 84 0.15 23.60 -4.13
CA ARG A 84 -1.04 24.41 -3.84
C ARG A 84 -1.31 24.57 -2.34
N HIS A 85 -0.85 23.62 -1.53
CA HIS A 85 -1.02 23.57 -0.08
C HIS A 85 0.34 23.42 0.62
N PRO A 86 1.26 24.40 0.50
CA PRO A 86 2.63 24.23 0.99
C PRO A 86 2.72 24.00 2.50
N TRP A 87 1.66 24.33 3.25
CA TRP A 87 1.55 24.13 4.69
C TRP A 87 1.32 22.67 5.12
N ILE A 88 0.79 21.79 4.26
CA ILE A 88 0.56 20.38 4.64
C ILE A 88 1.89 19.61 4.60
N THR A 89 2.15 18.74 5.56
CA THR A 89 3.32 17.86 5.51
C THR A 89 3.13 16.75 4.47
N TYR A 90 4.22 16.20 3.93
CA TYR A 90 4.14 15.03 3.06
C TYR A 90 3.55 13.84 3.80
N SER A 91 3.87 13.67 5.08
CA SER A 91 3.28 12.63 5.92
C SER A 91 1.76 12.72 6.01
N ASP A 92 1.21 13.90 6.27
CA ASP A 92 -0.25 14.08 6.26
C ASP A 92 -0.81 13.94 4.84
N LEU A 93 -0.15 14.50 3.82
CA LEU A 93 -0.62 14.43 2.44
C LEU A 93 -0.75 12.99 1.93
N TRP A 94 0.25 12.14 2.18
CA TRP A 94 0.25 10.76 1.70
C TRP A 94 -0.80 9.90 2.40
N THR A 95 -0.94 10.03 3.72
CA THR A 95 -1.98 9.29 4.48
C THR A 95 -3.38 9.80 4.15
N LEU A 96 -3.54 11.11 3.99
CA LEU A 96 -4.79 11.74 3.54
C LEU A 96 -5.18 11.26 2.13
N ALA A 97 -4.20 11.16 1.22
CA ALA A 97 -4.44 10.67 -0.13
C ALA A 97 -4.96 9.23 -0.15
N GLY A 98 -4.40 8.35 0.70
CA GLY A 98 -4.90 6.98 0.85
C GLY A 98 -6.36 6.91 1.29
N VAL A 99 -6.73 7.62 2.36
CA VAL A 99 -8.11 7.59 2.88
C VAL A 99 -9.12 8.25 1.93
N VAL A 100 -8.71 9.31 1.22
CA VAL A 100 -9.53 9.94 0.17
C VAL A 100 -9.72 8.97 -0.99
N ALA A 101 -8.65 8.35 -1.48
CA ALA A 101 -8.72 7.39 -2.58
C ALA A 101 -9.65 6.21 -2.26
N ILE A 102 -9.58 5.64 -1.05
CA ILE A 102 -10.47 4.54 -0.63
C ILE A 102 -11.93 4.97 -0.71
N LYS A 103 -12.27 6.15 -0.15
CA LYS A 103 -13.63 6.68 -0.18
C LYS A 103 -14.13 6.93 -1.61
N GLU A 104 -13.34 7.61 -2.44
CA GLU A 104 -13.72 7.96 -3.82
C GLU A 104 -13.83 6.73 -4.74
N MET A 105 -13.12 5.65 -4.42
CA MET A 105 -13.27 4.36 -5.11
C MET A 105 -14.46 3.53 -4.58
N GLY A 106 -15.31 4.08 -3.70
CA GLY A 106 -16.51 3.44 -3.17
C GLY A 106 -16.29 2.59 -1.91
N GLY A 107 -15.16 2.76 -1.24
CA GLY A 107 -14.82 2.10 0.02
C GLY A 107 -15.38 2.81 1.25
N PRO A 108 -15.07 2.30 2.45
CA PRO A 108 -15.55 2.90 3.69
C PRO A 108 -14.92 4.26 3.97
N GLN A 109 -15.61 5.08 4.77
CA GLN A 109 -15.00 6.27 5.35
C GLN A 109 -14.04 5.86 6.47
N ILE A 110 -12.77 6.23 6.32
CA ILE A 110 -11.72 5.96 7.31
C ILE A 110 -11.51 7.19 8.19
N PRO A 111 -11.59 7.06 9.53
CA PRO A 111 -11.18 8.11 10.44
C PRO A 111 -9.73 8.53 10.18
N TRP A 112 -9.48 9.83 10.09
CA TRP A 112 -8.16 10.39 9.84
C TRP A 112 -7.99 11.68 10.61
N LEU A 113 -6.84 11.85 11.24
CA LEU A 113 -6.46 13.07 11.96
C LEU A 113 -5.11 13.60 11.43
N PRO A 114 -4.96 14.93 11.30
CA PRO A 114 -3.72 15.56 10.88
C PRO A 114 -2.69 15.62 12.02
N GLY A 115 -1.54 16.23 11.73
CA GLY A 115 -0.53 16.61 12.73
C GLY A 115 0.79 15.86 12.59
N ARG A 116 0.93 15.01 11.58
CA ARG A 116 2.22 14.36 11.28
C ARG A 116 3.23 15.40 10.80
N THR A 117 4.49 15.16 11.12
CA THR A 117 5.64 15.98 10.73
C THR A 117 6.46 15.28 9.66
N ASP A 118 7.19 16.06 8.86
CA ASP A 118 8.20 15.55 7.94
C ASP A 118 9.58 15.58 8.62
N LEU A 119 10.41 14.55 8.41
CA LEU A 119 11.80 14.56 8.87
C LEU A 119 12.61 15.69 8.19
N VAL A 120 13.64 16.17 8.87
CA VAL A 120 14.63 17.11 8.30
C VAL A 120 15.69 16.40 7.46
N ASP A 121 16.09 15.21 7.88
CA ASP A 121 17.14 14.40 7.28
C ASP A 121 16.79 12.91 7.40
N ASP A 122 17.69 12.05 6.95
CA ASP A 122 17.50 10.60 6.92
C ASP A 122 17.91 9.87 8.21
N SER A 123 18.33 10.58 9.27
CA SER A 123 18.86 9.97 10.50
C SER A 123 17.84 9.11 11.25
N LYS A 124 16.55 9.30 10.99
CA LYS A 124 15.43 8.58 11.63
C LYS A 124 14.67 7.69 10.64
N VAL A 125 15.16 7.55 9.42
CA VAL A 125 14.56 6.65 8.44
C VAL A 125 14.84 5.20 8.87
N PRO A 126 13.81 4.34 8.98
CA PRO A 126 14.00 2.97 9.45
C PRO A 126 14.83 2.15 8.45
N PRO A 127 15.44 1.04 8.90
CA PRO A 127 16.11 0.11 7.99
C PRO A 127 15.12 -0.53 7.00
N ARG A 128 15.65 -0.91 5.83
CA ARG A 128 14.92 -1.64 4.78
C ARG A 128 14.48 -3.04 5.24
N GLY A 129 13.56 -3.64 4.49
CA GLY A 129 13.13 -5.03 4.71
C GLY A 129 12.03 -5.20 5.75
N ARG A 130 11.36 -4.10 6.14
CA ARG A 130 10.25 -4.14 7.10
C ARG A 130 8.88 -4.40 6.47
N LEU A 131 8.79 -4.38 5.14
CA LEU A 131 7.54 -4.58 4.39
C LEU A 131 7.35 -6.07 4.03
N PRO A 132 6.10 -6.53 3.85
CA PRO A 132 5.83 -7.93 3.51
C PRO A 132 6.33 -8.28 2.10
N ASP A 133 6.71 -9.54 1.93
CA ASP A 133 7.16 -10.13 0.66
C ASP A 133 6.03 -11.02 0.15
N GLY A 134 5.49 -10.69 -1.02
CA GLY A 134 4.37 -11.39 -1.64
C GLY A 134 4.68 -12.85 -1.99
N ALA A 135 5.97 -13.24 -2.06
CA ALA A 135 6.37 -14.59 -2.39
C ALA A 135 6.29 -15.57 -1.20
N GLN A 136 6.00 -15.09 0.01
CA GLN A 136 6.03 -15.86 1.25
C GLN A 136 4.65 -16.38 1.68
N GLY A 137 4.60 -17.10 2.80
CA GLY A 137 3.38 -17.67 3.38
C GLY A 137 2.90 -16.98 4.66
N ALA A 138 1.98 -17.65 5.37
CA ALA A 138 1.32 -17.12 6.56
C ALA A 138 2.29 -16.77 7.72
N ASP A 139 3.35 -17.56 7.92
CA ASP A 139 4.35 -17.29 8.96
C ASP A 139 5.08 -15.96 8.72
N HIS A 140 5.36 -15.63 7.45
CA HIS A 140 5.95 -14.33 7.09
C HIS A 140 4.97 -13.18 7.33
N LEU A 141 3.70 -13.36 6.97
CA LEU A 141 2.67 -12.36 7.26
C LEU A 141 2.59 -12.10 8.76
N ARG A 142 2.56 -13.14 9.60
CA ARG A 142 2.59 -12.97 11.06
C ARG A 142 3.86 -12.29 11.53
N HIS A 143 5.03 -12.72 11.05
CA HIS A 143 6.31 -12.12 11.42
C HIS A 143 6.32 -10.59 11.17
N ILE A 144 5.84 -10.15 10.00
CA ILE A 144 5.80 -8.73 9.65
C ILE A 144 4.74 -7.97 10.44
N PHE A 145 3.51 -8.49 10.50
CA PHE A 145 2.39 -7.73 11.04
C PHE A 145 2.30 -7.79 12.57
N TYR A 146 2.76 -8.86 13.21
CA TYR A 146 2.81 -8.93 14.69
C TYR A 146 3.85 -7.94 15.25
N ARG A 147 4.95 -7.72 14.53
CA ARG A 147 5.93 -6.65 14.82
C ARG A 147 5.27 -5.26 14.86
N MET A 148 4.21 -5.06 14.08
CA MET A 148 3.44 -3.81 14.02
C MET A 148 2.29 -3.78 15.03
N GLY A 149 2.04 -4.85 15.78
CA GLY A 149 0.94 -4.96 16.74
C GLY A 149 -0.42 -5.32 16.12
N PHE A 150 -0.44 -5.95 14.93
CA PHE A 150 -1.67 -6.50 14.35
C PHE A 150 -1.89 -7.95 14.77
N ASN A 151 -3.15 -8.40 14.74
CA ASN A 151 -3.53 -9.80 14.90
C ASN A 151 -3.92 -10.46 13.56
N ASP A 152 -4.18 -11.77 13.56
CA ASP A 152 -4.52 -12.53 12.36
C ASP A 152 -5.76 -11.99 11.59
N GLN A 153 -6.78 -11.52 12.30
CA GLN A 153 -7.97 -10.95 11.69
C GLN A 153 -7.64 -9.63 10.96
N GLU A 154 -6.81 -8.80 11.58
CA GLU A 154 -6.38 -7.52 11.02
C GLU A 154 -5.46 -7.70 9.81
N ILE A 155 -4.59 -8.73 9.82
CA ILE A 155 -3.78 -9.13 8.66
C ILE A 155 -4.69 -9.44 7.47
N VAL A 156 -5.64 -10.36 7.64
CA VAL A 156 -6.59 -10.74 6.58
C VAL A 156 -7.39 -9.53 6.12
N CYS A 157 -7.80 -8.67 7.04
CA CYS A 157 -8.53 -7.45 6.73
C CYS A 157 -7.72 -6.53 5.80
N LEU A 158 -6.46 -6.26 6.13
CA LEU A 158 -5.57 -5.39 5.36
C LEU A 158 -5.23 -5.98 3.99
N SER A 159 -5.09 -7.29 3.88
CA SER A 159 -4.95 -7.98 2.58
C SER A 159 -6.12 -7.70 1.63
N GLY A 160 -7.31 -7.37 2.15
CA GLY A 160 -8.44 -6.91 1.34
C GLY A 160 -8.15 -5.65 0.51
N GLY A 161 -7.10 -4.90 0.84
CA GLY A 161 -6.59 -3.80 0.00
C GLY A 161 -6.16 -4.25 -1.41
N HIS A 162 -5.80 -5.53 -1.59
CA HIS A 162 -5.53 -6.13 -2.91
C HIS A 162 -6.77 -6.19 -3.82
N ASN A 163 -7.95 -5.79 -3.35
CA ASN A 163 -9.05 -5.46 -4.25
C ASN A 163 -8.72 -4.28 -5.19
N LEU A 164 -7.69 -3.48 -4.91
CA LEU A 164 -7.32 -2.31 -5.69
C LEU A 164 -6.03 -2.52 -6.49
N GLY A 165 -6.03 -2.00 -7.71
CA GLY A 165 -4.86 -1.94 -8.57
C GLY A 165 -4.39 -3.29 -9.08
N ARG A 166 -3.08 -3.36 -9.33
CA ARG A 166 -2.40 -4.47 -9.98
C ARG A 166 -0.93 -4.51 -9.60
N THR A 167 -0.31 -5.67 -9.80
CA THR A 167 1.15 -5.83 -9.70
C THR A 167 1.81 -5.60 -11.06
N HIS A 168 3.11 -5.30 -11.02
CA HIS A 168 3.92 -5.04 -12.23
C HIS A 168 5.28 -5.72 -12.11
N ALA A 169 5.69 -6.43 -13.17
CA ALA A 169 6.87 -7.28 -13.15
C ALA A 169 8.17 -6.50 -12.93
N ASP A 170 8.25 -5.27 -13.43
CA ASP A 170 9.37 -4.35 -13.27
C ASP A 170 9.43 -3.67 -11.89
N ARG A 171 8.35 -3.75 -11.10
CA ARG A 171 8.26 -3.16 -9.76
C ARG A 171 8.41 -4.21 -8.67
N SER A 172 7.53 -5.21 -8.70
CA SER A 172 7.37 -6.22 -7.63
C SER A 172 7.83 -7.63 -8.02
N GLY A 173 8.10 -7.86 -9.31
CA GLY A 173 8.34 -9.20 -9.85
C GLY A 173 7.05 -9.96 -10.22
N PHE A 174 5.89 -9.59 -9.65
CA PHE A 174 4.57 -10.14 -9.99
C PHE A 174 3.88 -9.33 -11.08
N ASN A 175 2.91 -9.90 -11.80
CA ASN A 175 2.17 -9.17 -12.84
C ASN A 175 0.66 -9.46 -12.83
N GLY A 176 -0.13 -8.40 -13.00
CA GLY A 176 -1.55 -8.47 -13.28
C GLY A 176 -2.45 -7.98 -12.14
N PRO A 177 -3.76 -7.83 -12.41
CA PRO A 177 -4.75 -7.41 -11.43
C PRO A 177 -5.26 -8.58 -10.56
N TRP A 178 -5.67 -8.28 -9.34
CA TRP A 178 -6.33 -9.26 -8.47
C TRP A 178 -7.83 -9.45 -8.79
N VAL A 179 -8.47 -8.41 -9.34
CA VAL A 179 -9.91 -8.36 -9.61
C VAL A 179 -10.18 -7.68 -10.95
N ASN A 180 -11.34 -7.95 -11.56
CA ASN A 180 -11.71 -7.38 -12.87
C ASN A 180 -11.89 -5.85 -12.85
N ASN A 181 -12.29 -5.26 -11.71
CA ASN A 181 -12.44 -3.81 -11.57
C ASN A 181 -11.51 -3.25 -10.47
N PRO A 182 -10.22 -3.05 -10.79
CA PRO A 182 -9.19 -2.69 -9.81
C PRO A 182 -9.27 -1.23 -9.33
N THR A 183 -10.23 -0.43 -9.83
CA THR A 183 -10.43 0.97 -9.41
C THR A 183 -11.67 1.18 -8.55
N ARG A 184 -12.34 0.09 -8.14
CA ARG A 184 -13.50 0.12 -7.25
C ARG A 184 -13.24 -0.69 -5.99
N PHE A 185 -13.27 -0.05 -4.83
CA PHE A 185 -13.15 -0.73 -3.54
C PHE A 185 -14.38 -1.60 -3.27
N SER A 186 -14.15 -2.89 -3.02
CA SER A 186 -15.20 -3.88 -2.80
C SER A 186 -14.66 -5.10 -2.05
N ASN A 187 -15.49 -6.10 -1.80
CA ASN A 187 -15.05 -7.39 -1.25
C ASN A 187 -14.77 -8.46 -2.33
N GLN A 188 -14.57 -8.06 -3.59
CA GLN A 188 -14.34 -8.99 -4.71
C GLN A 188 -13.05 -9.79 -4.53
N PHE A 189 -11.99 -9.19 -3.98
CA PHE A 189 -10.75 -9.93 -3.66
C PHE A 189 -11.05 -11.22 -2.88
N PHE A 190 -11.78 -11.13 -1.76
CA PHE A 190 -12.11 -12.33 -0.96
C PHE A 190 -13.06 -13.28 -1.66
N LYS A 191 -14.01 -12.77 -2.45
CA LYS A 191 -14.96 -13.59 -3.21
C LYS A 191 -14.26 -14.40 -4.28
N LEU A 192 -13.40 -13.78 -5.07
CA LEU A 192 -12.66 -14.43 -6.16
C LEU A 192 -11.60 -15.38 -5.61
N LEU A 193 -10.89 -14.98 -4.54
CA LEU A 193 -9.91 -15.83 -3.85
C LEU A 193 -10.50 -17.18 -3.45
N GLN A 194 -11.75 -17.21 -2.96
CA GLN A 194 -12.44 -18.45 -2.57
C GLN A 194 -13.08 -19.24 -3.70
N ARG A 195 -13.55 -18.57 -4.76
CA ARG A 195 -14.45 -19.19 -5.75
C ARG A 195 -13.73 -19.68 -7.00
N LEU A 196 -12.63 -19.04 -7.36
CA LEU A 196 -11.90 -19.36 -8.59
C LEU A 196 -10.89 -20.47 -8.36
N GLU A 197 -10.65 -21.26 -9.39
CA GLU A 197 -9.59 -22.27 -9.40
C GLU A 197 -8.26 -21.62 -9.80
N TRP A 198 -7.43 -21.33 -8.80
CA TRP A 198 -6.15 -20.67 -8.97
C TRP A 198 -5.05 -21.65 -9.39
N LYS A 199 -4.48 -21.44 -10.58
CA LYS A 199 -3.43 -22.30 -11.14
C LYS A 199 -2.04 -21.70 -10.92
N PRO A 200 -1.05 -22.46 -10.40
CA PRO A 200 0.32 -21.99 -10.32
C PRO A 200 0.86 -21.58 -11.69
N HIS A 201 1.54 -20.44 -11.74
CA HIS A 201 2.14 -19.90 -12.95
C HIS A 201 3.51 -19.30 -12.63
N THR A 202 4.49 -19.55 -13.50
CA THR A 202 5.84 -18.98 -13.38
C THR A 202 6.02 -17.95 -14.48
N LEU A 203 6.25 -16.70 -14.09
CA LEU A 203 6.49 -15.59 -15.00
C LEU A 203 7.86 -15.70 -15.69
N PRO A 204 8.09 -14.99 -16.81
CA PRO A 204 9.38 -15.01 -17.51
C PRO A 204 10.59 -14.57 -16.66
N ASN A 205 10.36 -13.77 -15.62
CA ASN A 205 11.38 -13.34 -14.66
C ASN A 205 11.65 -14.38 -13.54
N GLY A 206 10.96 -15.53 -13.55
CA GLY A 206 11.12 -16.62 -12.59
C GLY A 206 10.23 -16.53 -11.35
N PHE A 207 9.48 -15.44 -11.15
CA PHE A 207 8.54 -15.32 -10.03
C PHE A 207 7.36 -16.27 -10.20
N LYS A 208 6.92 -16.86 -9.10
CA LYS A 208 5.76 -17.75 -9.05
C LYS A 208 4.57 -17.02 -8.48
N GLN A 209 3.47 -17.02 -9.21
CA GLN A 209 2.17 -16.53 -8.77
C GLN A 209 1.08 -17.54 -9.12
N PHE A 210 -0.15 -17.22 -8.80
CA PHE A 210 -1.30 -18.00 -9.22
C PHE A 210 -2.13 -17.18 -10.18
N ILE A 211 -2.73 -17.81 -11.19
CA ILE A 211 -3.57 -17.14 -12.17
C ILE A 211 -4.92 -17.81 -12.32
N TYR A 212 -5.89 -17.02 -12.75
CA TYR A 212 -7.16 -17.46 -13.28
C TYR A 212 -7.40 -16.77 -14.62
N THR A 213 -7.69 -17.56 -15.65
CA THR A 213 -8.12 -17.08 -16.97
C THR A 213 -9.60 -17.41 -17.11
N ASP A 214 -10.40 -16.39 -17.43
CA ASP A 214 -11.83 -16.59 -17.72
C ASP A 214 -11.96 -17.52 -18.94
N PRO A 215 -12.76 -18.60 -18.88
CA PRO A 215 -13.02 -19.46 -20.04
C PRO A 215 -13.56 -18.71 -21.25
N ASP A 216 -14.24 -17.59 -21.03
CA ASP A 216 -14.82 -16.73 -22.07
C ASP A 216 -13.90 -15.53 -22.41
N ALA A 217 -12.66 -15.50 -21.91
CA ALA A 217 -11.70 -14.44 -22.21
C ALA A 217 -11.38 -14.34 -23.70
N GLU A 218 -11.37 -13.12 -24.23
CA GLU A 218 -10.98 -12.83 -25.60
C GLU A 218 -9.44 -12.73 -25.74
N GLU A 219 -8.95 -12.77 -26.97
CA GLU A 219 -7.53 -12.58 -27.24
C GLU A 219 -7.08 -11.19 -26.79
N GLY A 220 -6.18 -11.14 -25.80
CA GLY A 220 -5.67 -9.91 -25.20
C GLY A 220 -6.22 -9.60 -23.81
N ASP A 221 -7.22 -10.34 -23.34
CA ASP A 221 -7.67 -10.23 -21.95
C ASP A 221 -6.59 -10.72 -20.98
N GLU A 222 -6.26 -9.88 -20.00
CA GLU A 222 -5.25 -10.21 -19.00
C GLU A 222 -5.86 -11.13 -17.91
N PRO A 223 -5.20 -12.23 -17.54
CA PRO A 223 -5.67 -13.09 -16.47
C PRO A 223 -5.64 -12.37 -15.12
N LEU A 224 -6.53 -12.78 -14.22
CA LEU A 224 -6.43 -12.40 -12.81
C LEU A 224 -5.28 -13.14 -12.14
N MET A 225 -4.76 -12.57 -11.06
CA MET A 225 -3.66 -13.16 -10.30
C MET A 225 -3.87 -13.13 -8.78
N MET A 226 -3.23 -14.08 -8.09
CA MET A 226 -3.04 -14.08 -6.63
C MET A 226 -1.57 -14.31 -6.28
N LEU A 227 -1.09 -13.62 -5.24
CA LEU A 227 0.25 -13.81 -4.69
C LEU A 227 0.29 -15.11 -3.86
N PRO A 228 1.47 -15.71 -3.66
CA PRO A 228 1.65 -16.74 -2.63
C PRO A 228 1.12 -16.34 -1.24
N THR A 229 1.32 -15.07 -0.83
CA THR A 229 0.74 -14.54 0.42
C THR A 229 -0.78 -14.49 0.41
N ASP A 230 -1.42 -14.20 -0.74
CA ASP A 230 -2.88 -14.19 -0.87
C ASP A 230 -3.43 -15.63 -0.73
N MET A 231 -2.79 -16.60 -1.36
CA MET A 231 -3.15 -18.02 -1.24
C MET A 231 -2.94 -18.56 0.18
N ALA A 232 -1.99 -18.02 0.94
CA ALA A 232 -1.79 -18.37 2.33
C ALA A 232 -3.00 -17.99 3.21
N LEU A 233 -3.74 -16.94 2.86
CA LEU A 233 -4.95 -16.54 3.59
C LEU A 233 -6.06 -17.60 3.51
N LEU A 234 -6.11 -18.35 2.40
CA LEU A 234 -7.12 -19.38 2.18
C LEU A 234 -6.78 -20.70 2.89
N THR A 235 -5.50 -21.00 3.05
CA THR A 235 -5.02 -22.30 3.54
C THR A 235 -4.68 -22.31 5.03
N ASP A 236 -4.35 -21.16 5.61
CA ASP A 236 -4.08 -21.03 7.04
C ASP A 236 -5.37 -21.11 7.88
N LYS A 237 -5.35 -21.92 8.95
CA LYS A 237 -6.52 -22.24 9.77
C LYS A 237 -7.11 -21.03 10.51
N SER A 238 -6.30 -20.04 10.84
CA SER A 238 -6.73 -18.82 11.54
C SER A 238 -7.18 -17.74 10.56
N PHE A 239 -6.55 -17.66 9.39
CA PHE A 239 -6.89 -16.69 8.35
C PHE A 239 -8.17 -17.05 7.57
N ALA A 240 -8.31 -18.32 7.16
CA ALA A 240 -9.39 -18.76 6.27
C ALA A 240 -10.81 -18.43 6.77
N PRO A 241 -11.13 -18.54 8.07
CA PRO A 241 -12.44 -18.11 8.58
C PRO A 241 -12.75 -16.64 8.35
N TRP A 242 -11.75 -15.74 8.39
CA TRP A 242 -11.94 -14.31 8.13
C TRP A 242 -12.09 -14.01 6.64
N VAL A 243 -11.34 -14.71 5.79
CA VAL A 243 -11.51 -14.66 4.33
C VAL A 243 -12.96 -15.01 3.96
N LYS A 244 -13.50 -16.11 4.53
CA LYS A 244 -14.89 -16.50 4.36
C LYS A 244 -15.87 -15.40 4.78
N LYS A 245 -15.74 -14.91 6.01
CA LYS A 245 -16.63 -13.85 6.55
C LYS A 245 -16.64 -12.61 5.66
N TYR A 246 -15.49 -12.13 5.19
CA TYR A 246 -15.42 -10.93 4.37
C TYR A 246 -15.91 -11.13 2.93
N ALA A 247 -15.84 -12.34 2.38
CA ALA A 247 -16.48 -12.64 1.10
C ALA A 247 -18.00 -12.65 1.20
N GLU A 248 -18.55 -13.17 2.30
CA GLU A 248 -19.99 -13.25 2.55
C GLU A 248 -20.60 -11.90 2.96
N ASP A 249 -19.88 -11.12 3.76
CA ASP A 249 -20.36 -9.87 4.34
C ASP A 249 -19.43 -8.69 3.99
N LYS A 250 -19.87 -7.89 3.00
CA LYS A 250 -19.16 -6.69 2.55
C LYS A 250 -19.16 -5.60 3.64
N ASP A 251 -20.24 -5.47 4.39
CA ASP A 251 -20.40 -4.36 5.34
C ASP A 251 -19.55 -4.61 6.59
N LEU A 252 -19.45 -5.87 7.05
CA LEU A 252 -18.48 -6.28 8.05
C LEU A 252 -17.04 -6.02 7.60
N PHE A 253 -16.70 -6.38 6.36
CA PHE A 253 -15.37 -6.08 5.80
C PHE A 253 -15.10 -4.58 5.81
N PHE A 254 -16.07 -3.75 5.38
CA PHE A 254 -15.90 -2.31 5.30
C PHE A 254 -15.74 -1.68 6.70
N ASP A 255 -16.53 -2.10 7.68
CA ASP A 255 -16.42 -1.64 9.07
C ASP A 255 -15.05 -1.98 9.67
N HIS A 256 -14.60 -3.23 9.50
CA HIS A 256 -13.29 -3.65 10.00
C HIS A 256 -12.15 -2.94 9.25
N PHE A 257 -12.21 -2.87 7.92
CA PHE A 257 -11.16 -2.22 7.12
C PHE A 257 -11.01 -0.75 7.49
N ALA A 258 -12.11 -0.04 7.76
CA ALA A 258 -12.08 1.33 8.22
C ALA A 258 -11.23 1.49 9.50
N LYS A 259 -11.48 0.64 10.50
CA LYS A 259 -10.80 0.66 11.80
C LYS A 259 -9.34 0.22 11.69
N VAL A 260 -9.07 -0.84 10.94
CA VAL A 260 -7.73 -1.41 10.83
C VAL A 260 -6.81 -0.54 9.98
N PHE A 261 -7.32 0.07 8.90
CA PHE A 261 -6.54 1.03 8.11
C PHE A 261 -6.31 2.34 8.87
N ALA A 262 -7.28 2.81 9.68
CA ALA A 262 -7.07 3.93 10.60
C ALA A 262 -5.99 3.62 11.64
N LYS A 263 -6.01 2.43 12.25
CA LYS A 263 -4.96 1.95 13.16
C LYS A 263 -3.60 1.96 12.48
N LEU A 264 -3.49 1.39 11.29
CA LEU A 264 -2.25 1.35 10.51
C LEU A 264 -1.61 2.72 10.36
N ILE A 265 -2.35 3.69 9.83
CA ILE A 265 -1.79 5.01 9.56
C ILE A 265 -1.53 5.82 10.85
N GLU A 266 -2.00 5.36 12.00
CA GLU A 266 -1.72 5.93 13.33
C GLU A 266 -0.61 5.18 14.11
N LEU A 267 -0.04 4.12 13.56
CA LEU A 267 1.09 3.43 14.21
C LEU A 267 2.27 4.39 14.43
N GLY A 268 2.80 4.39 15.65
CA GLY A 268 3.87 5.28 16.09
C GLY A 268 3.43 6.72 16.40
N ILE A 269 2.15 7.06 16.28
CA ILE A 269 1.62 8.40 16.63
C ILE A 269 1.06 8.38 18.06
N LYS A 270 1.50 9.32 18.89
CA LYS A 270 0.96 9.56 20.24
C LYS A 270 0.19 10.88 20.20
N ARG A 271 -1.06 10.87 20.69
CA ARG A 271 -1.94 12.05 20.70
C ARG A 271 -2.32 12.48 22.12
N ASP A 272 -2.51 13.78 22.33
CA ASP A 272 -3.14 14.32 23.55
C ASP A 272 -4.68 14.17 23.48
N ALA A 273 -5.37 14.65 24.52
CA ALA A 273 -6.83 14.56 24.62
C ALA A 273 -7.57 15.37 23.54
N GLU A 274 -6.91 16.40 23.01
CA GLU A 274 -7.38 17.27 21.95
C GLU A 274 -7.08 16.70 20.55
N GLY A 275 -6.34 15.57 20.48
CA GLY A 275 -6.01 14.88 19.24
C GLY A 275 -4.74 15.39 18.55
N ASN A 276 -3.96 16.27 19.18
CA ASN A 276 -2.69 16.76 18.63
C ASN A 276 -1.59 15.73 18.80
N VAL A 277 -0.69 15.61 17.82
CA VAL A 277 0.46 14.71 17.92
C VAL A 277 1.49 15.27 18.90
N VAL A 278 1.86 14.49 19.92
CA VAL A 278 2.77 14.91 21.01
C VAL A 278 4.18 14.34 20.91
N ASN A 279 4.38 13.21 20.22
CA ASN A 279 5.69 12.58 20.07
C ASN A 279 6.41 13.00 18.79
N THR A 280 6.35 14.29 18.45
CA THR A 280 7.08 14.84 17.31
C THR A 280 8.45 15.34 17.74
N ASP A 281 9.47 14.90 17.01
CA ASP A 281 10.71 15.65 16.93
C ASP A 281 10.42 16.87 16.05
N ARG A 282 10.10 18.02 16.66
CA ARG A 282 9.70 19.26 15.98
C ARG A 282 10.83 19.87 15.13
N VAL A 283 11.28 19.18 14.09
CA VAL A 283 12.25 19.71 13.15
C VAL A 283 11.53 19.85 11.81
N LYS A 284 11.17 21.08 11.46
CA LYS A 284 10.57 21.41 10.16
C LYS A 284 11.63 21.18 9.07
N GLY A 285 11.56 20.04 8.39
CA GLY A 285 12.37 19.72 7.22
C GLY A 285 11.81 20.28 5.91
N GLY A 286 12.71 20.76 5.05
CA GLY A 286 12.39 21.01 3.64
C GLY A 286 12.26 19.70 2.86
N TYR A 287 11.61 19.76 1.69
CA TYR A 287 11.52 18.64 0.75
C TYR A 287 12.89 18.33 0.12
N ILE A 288 13.31 17.07 0.17
CA ILE A 288 14.43 16.55 -0.63
C ILE A 288 13.86 15.36 -1.40
N SER A 289 13.81 15.43 -2.73
CA SER A 289 13.37 14.29 -3.55
C SER A 289 14.47 13.22 -3.55
N ALA A 290 14.09 11.97 -3.33
CA ALA A 290 14.95 10.84 -3.69
C ALA A 290 15.28 10.95 -5.19
N PRO A 291 16.54 10.72 -5.60
CA PRO A 291 16.92 10.80 -7.01
C PRO A 291 16.14 9.78 -7.85
N LYS A 292 15.79 10.16 -9.08
CA LYS A 292 15.14 9.28 -10.05
C LYS A 292 16.08 8.09 -10.35
N LYS A 293 15.62 6.86 -10.15
CA LYS A 293 16.36 5.65 -10.59
C LYS A 293 16.46 5.62 -12.12
N SER A 294 17.52 5.02 -12.64
CA SER A 294 17.63 4.74 -14.07
C SER A 294 16.54 3.76 -14.50
N ASP A 295 16.14 3.83 -15.77
CA ASP A 295 15.15 2.94 -16.37
C ASP A 295 15.68 1.50 -16.55
N THR A 296 16.86 1.19 -15.99
CA THR A 296 17.54 -0.10 -16.11
C THR A 296 17.43 -0.91 -14.82
N ALA A 297 16.89 -2.13 -14.94
CA ALA A 297 16.71 -3.06 -13.83
C ALA A 297 18.04 -3.39 -13.15
N THR A 298 18.13 -3.14 -11.84
CA THR A 298 19.26 -3.53 -10.98
C THR A 298 18.90 -4.77 -10.16
N GLY A 299 18.56 -5.86 -10.87
CA GLY A 299 18.53 -7.19 -10.26
C GLY A 299 19.95 -7.74 -10.07
N PRO A 300 20.17 -8.70 -9.15
CA PRO A 300 21.45 -9.37 -9.04
C PRO A 300 21.80 -10.03 -10.39
N PRO A 301 23.07 -9.94 -10.86
CA PRO A 301 23.46 -10.54 -12.12
C PRO A 301 23.25 -12.06 -12.07
N ARG A 302 22.66 -12.62 -13.14
CA ARG A 302 22.54 -14.08 -13.31
C ARG A 302 23.91 -14.73 -13.09
N GLN A 303 24.04 -15.59 -12.09
CA GLN A 303 25.15 -16.53 -12.05
C GLN A 303 25.03 -17.42 -13.29
N ARG A 304 25.98 -17.29 -14.21
CA ARG A 304 26.16 -18.25 -15.30
C ARG A 304 26.47 -19.59 -14.66
N GLN A 305 25.52 -20.52 -14.67
CA GLN A 305 25.85 -21.93 -14.49
C GLN A 305 26.78 -22.32 -15.64
N ALA A 306 28.03 -22.65 -15.30
CA ALA A 306 28.95 -23.29 -16.22
C ALA A 306 28.34 -24.63 -16.62
N ARG A 307 28.14 -24.82 -17.93
CA ARG A 307 27.85 -26.14 -18.49
C ARG A 307 29.10 -27.01 -18.32
N LEU A 308 28.94 -28.15 -17.67
CA LEU A 308 29.71 -29.36 -17.94
C LEU A 308 28.78 -30.30 -18.70
#